data_AF-A0A843HGR9-F1
#
_entry.id   AF-A0A843HGR9-F1
#
_cell.length_a   1.000
_cell.length_b   1.000
_cell.length_c   1.000
_cell.angle_alpha   90.00
_cell.angle_beta   90.00
_cell.angle_gamma   90.00
#
_symmetry.space_group_name_H-M   'P 1'
#
loop_
_entity.id
_entity.type
_entity.pdbx_description
1 polymer ?
#
loop_
_entity_poly.entity_id
_entity_poly.type
_entity_poly.pdbx_seq_one_letter_code
_entity_poly.pdbx_strand_id
1 'polypeptide(L)'
;MSDDDTHSRLELLEQNKLLIQELFQLEQDGHKDARELYHDEIAGFFIRTDDGSYTLSSAKRESGDSETLHSKYGAFSESYEKFVRPSNLVTIAQHKKSIRVLDICSGIGYNTAALLTYLKDEEVEIEIDMVESSIETLATILFIPDVSKAYGYVKKEVETYLVDNGYLQFNKVLSTVPSNIHINIHVCDARDFIKNDAHGRYDAVFLDPYSPSKSPELYTVDFFAKIKQFLEEYSLILTYTAASPVRSALVHAGYHLGQGPSFHRSGGTIASLNKDMIATPLSFSDEKVIALSDVGVPYIDPELNDDYDTIVNRRQNTREKIRGVSVFPSSSKLPRYIGLDPESIEDVNLRNKLNGYVMAMGFESINDYRIHDILNIDPNLSSREQILALEENLHRVLG
;
A
#
# COMPACT_ATOMS: atom_id res chain seq x y z
N MET A 1 4.52 10.83 30.79
CA MET A 1 4.25 10.07 29.56
C MET A 1 2.82 9.59 29.68
N SER A 2 1.90 10.40 29.18
CA SER A 2 0.48 10.07 29.08
C SER A 2 0.19 9.87 27.60
N ASP A 3 0.63 8.73 27.07
CA ASP A 3 0.26 8.28 25.73
C ASP A 3 -0.71 7.13 25.92
N ASP A 4 -1.95 7.49 26.26
CA ASP A 4 -3.09 6.61 26.00
C ASP A 4 -3.64 7.05 24.64
N ASP A 5 -2.84 6.82 23.59
CA ASP A 5 -3.27 6.98 22.21
C ASP A 5 -3.84 5.64 21.73
N THR A 6 -5.04 5.34 22.20
CA THR A 6 -5.84 4.20 21.72
C THR A 6 -6.16 4.28 20.22
N HIS A 7 -5.78 5.38 19.55
CA HIS A 7 -5.93 5.62 18.12
C HIS A 7 -4.60 5.51 17.35
N SER A 8 -3.55 5.01 18.03
CA SER A 8 -2.22 4.73 17.48
C SER A 8 -2.22 3.82 16.24
N ARG A 9 -1.05 3.76 15.60
CA ARG A 9 -0.81 2.99 14.36
C ARG A 9 -1.16 1.52 14.57
N LEU A 10 -1.60 0.86 13.50
CA LEU A 10 -1.91 -0.57 13.58
C LEU A 10 -0.60 -1.38 13.65
N GLU A 11 -0.39 -2.06 14.76
CA GLU A 11 0.84 -2.83 15.02
C GLU A 11 0.51 -4.29 15.38
N LEU A 12 1.51 -5.05 15.86
CA LEU A 12 1.31 -6.39 16.41
C LEU A 12 0.35 -6.40 17.61
N LEU A 13 -0.18 -7.58 17.93
CA LEU A 13 -0.93 -7.79 19.16
C LEU A 13 -0.09 -7.36 20.38
N GLU A 14 -0.71 -6.65 21.33
CA GLU A 14 -0.01 -6.09 22.48
C GLU A 14 0.78 -7.14 23.27
N GLN A 15 0.20 -8.32 23.49
CA GLN A 15 0.89 -9.44 24.15
C GLN A 15 2.17 -9.88 23.41
N ASN A 16 2.18 -9.80 22.07
CA ASN A 16 3.34 -10.16 21.26
C ASN A 16 4.41 -9.07 21.35
N LYS A 17 4.00 -7.79 21.39
CA LYS A 17 4.92 -6.67 21.62
C LYS A 17 5.62 -6.77 22.97
N LEU A 18 4.85 -7.02 24.03
CA LEU A 18 5.39 -7.20 25.38
C LEU A 18 6.42 -8.32 25.43
N LEU A 19 6.18 -9.44 24.73
CA LEU A 19 7.13 -10.55 24.67
C LEU A 19 8.46 -10.14 23.99
N ILE A 20 8.40 -9.35 22.92
CA ILE A 20 9.62 -8.83 22.26
C ILE A 20 10.34 -7.82 23.15
N GLN A 21 9.61 -7.00 23.90
CA GLN A 21 10.20 -6.05 24.85
C GLN A 21 10.88 -6.77 26.04
N GLU A 22 10.28 -7.85 26.55
CA GLU A 22 10.91 -8.72 27.56
C GLU A 22 12.21 -9.33 27.04
N LEU A 23 12.20 -9.81 25.78
CA LEU A 23 13.40 -10.30 25.11
C LEU A 23 14.51 -9.23 25.08
N PHE A 24 14.17 -8.00 24.67
CA PHE A 24 15.14 -6.89 24.66
C PHE A 24 15.71 -6.64 26.05
N GLN A 25 14.86 -6.60 27.08
CA GLN A 25 15.30 -6.37 28.46
C GLN A 25 16.26 -7.46 28.93
N LEU A 26 15.95 -8.74 28.67
CA LEU A 26 16.83 -9.85 29.04
C LEU A 26 18.17 -9.78 28.32
N GLU A 27 18.19 -9.45 27.04
CA GLU A 27 19.44 -9.33 26.30
C GLU A 27 20.27 -8.13 26.81
N GLN A 28 19.61 -7.01 27.15
CA GLN A 28 20.25 -5.87 27.81
C GLN A 28 20.80 -6.19 29.20
N ASP A 29 20.17 -7.12 29.93
CA ASP A 29 20.66 -7.62 31.22
C ASP A 29 21.81 -8.65 31.05
N GLY A 30 22.22 -8.92 29.81
CA GLY A 30 23.37 -9.77 29.47
C GLY A 30 23.03 -11.25 29.29
N HIS A 31 21.74 -11.61 29.20
CA HIS A 31 21.31 -12.98 28.94
C HIS A 31 21.57 -13.37 27.48
N LYS A 32 22.72 -14.03 27.25
CA LYS A 32 23.16 -14.47 25.93
C LYS A 32 22.24 -15.47 25.26
N ASP A 33 21.36 -16.13 26.00
CA ASP A 33 20.42 -17.15 25.55
C ASP A 33 18.97 -16.65 25.43
N ALA A 34 18.73 -15.33 25.58
CA ALA A 34 17.39 -14.75 25.58
C ALA A 34 16.59 -15.08 24.30
N ARG A 35 17.23 -14.99 23.12
CA ARG A 35 16.56 -15.31 21.84
C ARG A 35 16.24 -16.79 21.70
N GLU A 36 17.09 -17.67 22.21
CA GLU A 36 16.85 -19.12 22.22
C GLU A 36 15.72 -19.47 23.19
N LEU A 37 15.65 -18.80 24.34
CA LEU A 37 14.60 -18.98 25.34
C LEU A 37 13.21 -18.62 24.80
N TYR A 38 13.11 -17.52 24.04
CA TYR A 38 11.84 -17.00 23.50
C TYR A 38 11.53 -17.49 22.07
N HIS A 39 12.38 -18.34 21.49
CA HIS A 39 12.27 -18.76 20.10
C HIS A 39 10.91 -19.37 19.79
N ASP A 40 10.45 -20.30 20.62
CA ASP A 40 9.23 -21.06 20.37
C ASP A 40 7.96 -20.22 20.60
N GLU A 41 7.95 -19.34 21.62
CA GLU A 41 6.84 -18.41 21.82
C GLU A 41 6.71 -17.40 20.67
N ILE A 42 7.83 -16.81 20.23
CA ILE A 42 7.83 -15.87 19.08
C ILE A 42 7.49 -16.60 17.78
N ALA A 43 7.95 -17.84 17.59
CA ALA A 43 7.57 -18.66 16.46
C ALA A 43 6.05 -18.88 16.38
N GLY A 44 5.37 -18.91 17.54
CA GLY A 44 3.92 -18.98 17.66
C GLY A 44 3.17 -17.76 17.10
N PHE A 45 3.86 -16.64 16.82
CA PHE A 45 3.25 -15.45 16.24
C PHE A 45 2.97 -15.62 14.74
N PHE A 46 3.77 -16.46 14.08
CA PHE A 46 3.80 -16.55 12.63
C PHE A 46 2.73 -17.48 12.10
N ILE A 47 2.08 -17.04 11.03
CA ILE A 47 1.14 -17.83 10.23
C ILE A 47 1.89 -18.29 8.99
N ARG A 48 2.05 -19.61 8.84
CA ARG A 48 2.64 -20.19 7.64
C ARG A 48 1.71 -20.03 6.43
N THR A 49 2.27 -19.62 5.30
CA THR A 49 1.56 -19.43 4.03
C THR A 49 1.75 -20.63 3.10
N ASP A 50 0.95 -20.72 2.02
CA ASP A 50 0.96 -21.88 1.12
C ASP A 50 2.30 -22.07 0.38
N ASP A 51 3.04 -20.98 0.13
CA ASP A 51 4.40 -21.04 -0.47
C ASP A 51 5.52 -21.38 0.53
N GLY A 52 5.16 -21.67 1.78
CA GLY A 52 6.09 -22.05 2.85
C GLY A 52 6.74 -20.88 3.59
N SER A 53 6.50 -19.63 3.17
CA SER A 53 6.88 -18.44 3.93
C SER A 53 5.91 -18.18 5.10
N TYR A 54 6.09 -17.06 5.80
CA TYR A 54 5.35 -16.72 7.02
C TYR A 54 4.82 -15.30 6.99
N THR A 55 3.65 -15.05 7.59
CA THR A 55 3.11 -13.71 7.83
C THR A 55 2.78 -13.50 9.30
N LEU A 56 2.61 -12.26 9.73
CA LEU A 56 2.09 -11.89 11.05
C LEU A 56 0.67 -11.35 10.93
N SER A 57 -0.09 -11.40 12.04
CA SER A 57 -1.37 -10.70 12.17
C SER A 57 -1.19 -9.40 12.93
N SER A 58 -1.86 -8.36 12.47
CA SER A 58 -2.06 -7.13 13.22
C SER A 58 -2.95 -7.34 14.45
N ALA A 59 -2.88 -6.38 15.37
CA ALA A 59 -3.94 -6.09 16.30
C ALA A 59 -5.25 -5.74 15.57
N LYS A 60 -6.32 -5.54 16.34
CA LYS A 60 -7.61 -5.11 15.81
C LYS A 60 -7.81 -3.63 16.12
N ARG A 61 -8.26 -2.85 15.13
CA ARG A 61 -8.94 -1.58 15.42
C ARG A 61 -10.34 -1.88 15.97
N GLU A 62 -10.90 -0.98 16.77
CA GLU A 62 -12.27 -1.11 17.33
C GLU A 62 -13.32 -1.45 16.26
N SER A 63 -13.13 -0.95 15.04
CA SER A 63 -14.03 -1.10 13.90
C SER A 63 -13.54 -2.08 12.82
N GLY A 64 -13.01 -3.25 13.19
CA GLY A 64 -12.93 -4.37 12.24
C GLY A 64 -12.05 -5.56 12.64
N ASP A 65 -11.85 -6.46 11.67
CA ASP A 65 -11.03 -7.65 11.85
C ASP A 65 -9.52 -7.34 11.81
N SER A 66 -8.74 -8.26 12.33
CA SER A 66 -7.28 -8.27 12.18
C SER A 66 -6.90 -8.60 10.75
N GLU A 67 -5.88 -7.94 10.22
CA GLU A 67 -5.30 -8.21 8.91
C GLU A 67 -3.93 -8.86 9.05
N THR A 68 -3.56 -9.71 8.10
CA THR A 68 -2.19 -10.22 8.01
C THR A 68 -1.32 -9.25 7.21
N LEU A 69 -0.03 -9.16 7.54
CA LEU A 69 0.93 -8.34 6.77
C LEU A 69 0.95 -8.72 5.29
N HIS A 70 0.84 -10.02 4.99
CA HIS A 70 0.85 -10.55 3.63
C HIS A 70 -0.29 -11.55 3.40
N SER A 71 -0.48 -11.92 2.14
CA SER A 71 -1.39 -12.96 1.70
C SER A 71 -1.03 -14.33 2.28
N LYS A 72 -2.05 -15.05 2.77
CA LYS A 72 -1.91 -16.44 3.22
C LYS A 72 -1.56 -17.43 2.10
N TYR A 73 -1.78 -17.05 0.84
CA TYR A 73 -1.41 -17.86 -0.32
C TYR A 73 0.09 -17.88 -0.60
N GLY A 74 0.84 -16.94 -0.03
CA GLY A 74 2.29 -16.89 -0.18
C GLY A 74 2.81 -15.48 0.00
N ALA A 75 3.47 -15.22 1.12
CA ALA A 75 3.93 -13.88 1.46
C ALA A 75 5.16 -13.47 0.64
N PHE A 76 6.15 -14.37 0.53
CA PHE A 76 7.33 -14.12 -0.30
C PHE A 76 6.98 -14.10 -1.81
N SER A 77 6.09 -14.99 -2.24
CA SER A 77 5.61 -15.01 -3.63
C SER A 77 4.82 -13.76 -3.99
N GLU A 78 4.01 -13.24 -3.07
CA GLU A 78 3.30 -11.98 -3.26
C GLU A 78 4.27 -10.79 -3.40
N SER A 79 5.30 -10.72 -2.54
CA SER A 79 6.36 -9.70 -2.64
C SER A 79 6.99 -9.69 -4.03
N TYR A 80 7.29 -10.88 -4.56
CA TYR A 80 7.86 -11.04 -5.88
C TYR A 80 6.90 -10.60 -7.00
N GLU A 81 5.68 -11.12 -7.01
CA GLU A 81 4.73 -10.90 -8.11
C GLU A 81 4.12 -9.50 -8.11
N LYS A 82 3.88 -8.88 -6.94
CA LYS A 82 3.21 -7.58 -6.84
C LYS A 82 4.14 -6.38 -6.84
N PHE A 83 5.36 -6.52 -6.34
CA PHE A 83 6.28 -5.41 -6.17
C PHE A 83 7.51 -5.57 -7.05
N VAL A 84 8.25 -6.66 -6.87
CA VAL A 84 9.58 -6.81 -7.48
C VAL A 84 9.52 -6.98 -8.99
N ARG A 85 8.78 -7.98 -9.48
CA ARG A 85 8.66 -8.25 -10.92
C ARG A 85 8.11 -7.06 -11.73
N PRO A 86 7.05 -6.37 -11.31
CA PRO A 86 6.53 -5.20 -12.03
C PRO A 86 7.36 -3.92 -11.87
N SER A 87 8.33 -3.86 -10.94
CA SER A 87 9.12 -2.65 -10.67
C SER A 87 10.02 -2.18 -11.81
N ASN A 88 10.27 -3.03 -12.81
CA ASN A 88 11.23 -2.80 -13.90
C ASN A 88 12.70 -2.60 -13.46
N LEU A 89 13.04 -2.89 -12.20
CA LEU A 89 14.36 -2.63 -11.64
C LEU A 89 15.49 -3.42 -12.31
N VAL A 90 15.23 -4.62 -12.83
CA VAL A 90 16.24 -5.38 -13.61
C VAL A 90 16.65 -4.62 -14.87
N THR A 91 15.70 -4.02 -15.58
CA THR A 91 16.00 -3.22 -16.77
C THR A 91 16.76 -1.95 -16.42
N ILE A 92 16.41 -1.34 -15.27
CA ILE A 92 17.11 -0.16 -14.75
C ILE A 92 18.56 -0.53 -14.37
N ALA A 93 18.77 -1.69 -13.75
CA ALA A 93 20.10 -2.19 -13.35
C ALA A 93 21.06 -2.33 -14.55
N GLN A 94 20.54 -2.64 -15.73
CA GLN A 94 21.35 -2.74 -16.96
C GLN A 94 21.90 -1.40 -17.46
N HIS A 95 21.30 -0.28 -17.04
CA HIS A 95 21.60 1.05 -17.56
C HIS A 95 22.07 2.03 -16.47
N LYS A 96 21.88 1.71 -15.19
CA LYS A 96 22.33 2.50 -14.05
C LYS A 96 23.39 1.74 -13.25
N LYS A 97 24.27 2.50 -12.61
CA LYS A 97 25.27 1.99 -11.67
C LYS A 97 24.74 1.85 -10.24
N SER A 98 23.63 2.50 -9.94
CA SER A 98 22.97 2.45 -8.64
C SER A 98 21.46 2.39 -8.82
N ILE A 99 20.80 1.63 -7.96
CA ILE A 99 19.35 1.55 -7.82
C ILE A 99 19.00 1.97 -6.40
N ARG A 100 17.96 2.80 -6.27
CA ARG A 100 17.43 3.17 -4.96
C ARG A 100 15.96 2.83 -4.82
N VAL A 101 15.60 2.13 -3.75
CA VAL A 101 14.22 1.69 -3.49
C VAL A 101 13.76 2.15 -2.13
N LEU A 102 12.51 2.60 -2.06
CA LEU A 102 11.84 2.93 -0.81
C LEU A 102 10.82 1.84 -0.49
N ASP A 103 11.00 1.11 0.62
CA ASP A 103 10.13 0.04 1.10
C ASP A 103 9.34 0.55 2.32
N ILE A 104 8.12 1.07 2.07
CA ILE A 104 7.25 1.65 3.11
C ILE A 104 6.37 0.56 3.72
N CYS A 105 6.37 0.52 5.05
CA CYS A 105 5.77 -0.56 5.84
C CYS A 105 6.44 -1.89 5.54
N SER A 106 7.78 -1.88 5.62
CA SER A 106 8.60 -3.02 5.28
C SER A 106 8.28 -4.27 6.11
N GLY A 107 7.66 -4.12 7.29
CA GLY A 107 7.12 -5.21 8.09
C GLY A 107 8.19 -6.24 8.44
N ILE A 108 8.09 -7.42 7.84
CA ILE A 108 9.05 -8.51 8.01
C ILE A 108 10.11 -8.58 6.89
N GLY A 109 10.25 -7.55 6.07
CA GLY A 109 11.36 -7.37 5.12
C GLY A 109 11.32 -8.23 3.86
N TYR A 110 10.15 -8.78 3.50
CA TYR A 110 10.05 -9.66 2.32
C TYR A 110 10.15 -8.94 0.99
N ASN A 111 9.61 -7.73 0.84
CA ASN A 111 9.76 -6.95 -0.40
C ASN A 111 11.24 -6.68 -0.69
N THR A 112 11.97 -6.21 0.30
CA THR A 112 13.44 -6.05 0.25
C THR A 112 14.17 -7.36 -0.08
N ALA A 113 13.87 -8.46 0.62
CA ALA A 113 14.55 -9.72 0.36
C ALA A 113 14.23 -10.32 -1.01
N ALA A 114 12.98 -10.18 -1.47
CA ALA A 114 12.56 -10.61 -2.81
C ALA A 114 13.27 -9.78 -3.88
N LEU A 115 13.41 -8.47 -3.69
CA LEU A 115 14.14 -7.58 -4.60
C LEU A 115 15.61 -8.00 -4.75
N LEU A 116 16.32 -8.15 -3.62
CA LEU A 116 17.71 -8.54 -3.61
C LEU A 116 17.91 -9.95 -4.22
N THR A 117 16.97 -10.87 -3.96
CA THR A 117 16.98 -12.20 -4.59
C THR A 117 16.80 -12.10 -6.11
N TYR A 118 15.97 -11.18 -6.59
CA TYR A 118 15.68 -11.01 -8.01
C TYR A 118 16.82 -10.33 -8.77
N LEU A 119 17.48 -9.34 -8.16
CA LEU A 119 18.64 -8.63 -8.72
C LEU A 119 19.97 -9.42 -8.59
N LYS A 120 20.00 -10.58 -7.92
CA LYS A 120 21.11 -11.57 -8.01
C LYS A 120 22.55 -11.04 -7.86
N ASP A 121 22.84 -10.26 -6.82
CA ASP A 121 24.20 -9.76 -6.53
C ASP A 121 24.89 -9.14 -7.79
N GLU A 122 24.13 -8.46 -8.66
CA GLU A 122 24.66 -7.77 -9.87
C GLU A 122 25.69 -6.68 -9.48
N GLU A 123 26.54 -6.25 -10.41
CA GLU A 123 27.55 -5.17 -10.21
C GLU A 123 26.94 -3.76 -10.00
N VAL A 124 25.65 -3.68 -9.69
CA VAL A 124 24.94 -2.44 -9.38
C VAL A 124 24.96 -2.20 -7.88
N GLU A 125 25.15 -0.94 -7.47
CA GLU A 125 24.92 -0.53 -6.08
C GLU A 125 23.42 -0.51 -5.81
N ILE A 126 22.97 -1.18 -4.75
CA ILE A 126 21.56 -1.26 -4.37
C ILE A 126 21.42 -0.58 -3.02
N GLU A 127 20.64 0.50 -2.97
CA GLU A 127 20.31 1.20 -1.74
C GLU A 127 18.82 1.07 -1.46
N ILE A 128 18.46 0.63 -0.26
CA ILE A 128 17.07 0.37 0.13
C ILE A 128 16.81 1.08 1.44
N ASP A 129 15.86 2.01 1.45
CA ASP A 129 15.32 2.59 2.68
C ASP A 129 14.11 1.75 3.12
N MET A 130 14.29 0.93 4.16
CA MET A 130 13.22 0.17 4.81
C MET A 130 12.61 1.02 5.92
N VAL A 131 11.35 1.41 5.76
CA VAL A 131 10.62 2.20 6.74
C VAL A 131 9.57 1.32 7.41
N GLU A 132 9.67 1.18 8.73
CA GLU A 132 8.70 0.44 9.54
C GLU A 132 8.39 1.23 10.83
N SER A 133 7.13 1.30 11.21
CA SER A 133 6.73 2.04 12.40
C SER A 133 6.98 1.30 13.72
N SER A 134 7.01 -0.04 13.70
CA SER A 134 7.10 -0.88 14.89
C SER A 134 8.45 -1.59 14.98
N ILE A 135 9.22 -1.25 16.03
CA ILE A 135 10.48 -1.93 16.34
C ILE A 135 10.26 -3.41 16.65
N GLU A 136 9.15 -3.76 17.30
CA GLU A 136 8.83 -5.14 17.65
C GLU A 136 8.55 -5.97 16.39
N THR A 137 7.87 -5.39 15.40
CA THR A 137 7.62 -6.05 14.11
C THR A 137 8.95 -6.35 13.40
N LEU A 138 9.87 -5.38 13.34
CA LEU A 138 11.20 -5.61 12.77
C LEU A 138 11.96 -6.71 13.50
N ALA A 139 11.93 -6.72 14.84
CA ALA A 139 12.66 -7.72 15.62
C ALA A 139 12.18 -9.16 15.36
N THR A 140 10.91 -9.36 14.99
CA THR A 140 10.41 -10.68 14.61
C THR A 140 11.13 -11.29 13.41
N ILE A 141 11.74 -10.48 12.53
CA ILE A 141 12.52 -10.92 11.37
C ILE A 141 13.61 -11.92 11.78
N LEU A 142 14.22 -11.73 12.96
CA LEU A 142 15.29 -12.58 13.47
C LEU A 142 14.85 -14.02 13.78
N PHE A 143 13.54 -14.27 13.90
CA PHE A 143 12.95 -15.56 14.27
C PHE A 143 12.29 -16.29 13.10
N ILE A 144 12.15 -15.63 11.94
CA ILE A 144 11.55 -16.23 10.76
C ILE A 144 12.59 -17.07 10.01
N PRO A 145 12.32 -18.33 9.61
CA PRO A 145 13.26 -19.11 8.78
C PRO A 145 13.62 -18.42 7.46
N ASP A 146 14.85 -18.64 6.96
CA ASP A 146 15.29 -18.01 5.72
C ASP A 146 14.53 -18.52 4.50
N VAL A 147 13.82 -17.60 3.83
CA VAL A 147 13.12 -17.84 2.55
C VAL A 147 14.07 -17.72 1.35
N SER A 148 15.18 -17.01 1.51
CA SER A 148 16.25 -16.86 0.52
C SER A 148 17.58 -16.48 1.19
N LYS A 149 18.69 -16.58 0.44
CA LYS A 149 20.00 -16.08 0.89
C LYS A 149 19.95 -14.59 1.26
N ALA A 150 19.21 -13.80 0.47
CA ALA A 150 19.09 -12.37 0.66
C ALA A 150 18.30 -11.98 1.92
N TYR A 151 17.39 -12.85 2.38
CA TYR A 151 16.71 -12.63 3.67
C TYR A 151 17.69 -12.63 4.85
N GLY A 152 18.78 -13.39 4.74
CA GLY A 152 19.90 -13.33 5.68
C GLY A 152 20.57 -11.96 5.74
N TYR A 153 20.61 -11.19 4.64
CA TYR A 153 21.14 -9.82 4.61
C TYR A 153 20.22 -8.86 5.36
N VAL A 154 18.91 -8.97 5.12
CA VAL A 154 17.89 -8.18 5.84
C VAL A 154 17.97 -8.43 7.34
N LYS A 155 18.03 -9.71 7.76
CA LYS A 155 18.23 -10.08 9.17
C LYS A 155 19.49 -9.45 9.77
N LYS A 156 20.58 -9.42 9.00
CA LYS A 156 21.85 -8.89 9.47
C LYS A 156 21.77 -7.40 9.74
N GLU A 157 21.18 -6.64 8.82
CA GLU A 157 21.03 -5.19 8.95
C GLU A 157 20.03 -4.82 10.05
N VAL A 158 18.93 -5.57 10.17
CA VAL A 158 17.97 -5.40 11.28
C VAL A 158 18.63 -5.70 12.64
N GLU A 159 19.40 -6.79 12.77
CA GLU A 159 20.13 -7.06 14.02
C GLU A 159 21.13 -5.96 14.33
N THR A 160 21.88 -5.50 13.32
CA THR A 160 22.87 -4.43 13.48
C THR A 160 22.20 -3.14 13.96
N TYR A 161 21.10 -2.73 13.33
CA TYR A 161 20.29 -1.60 13.77
C TYR A 161 19.82 -1.74 15.22
N LEU A 162 19.30 -2.92 15.59
CA LEU A 162 18.80 -3.18 16.93
C LEU A 162 19.93 -3.13 17.98
N VAL A 163 21.13 -3.60 17.65
CA VAL A 163 22.31 -3.50 18.53
C VAL A 163 22.79 -2.06 18.66
N ASP A 164 22.92 -1.34 17.54
CA ASP A 164 23.43 0.04 17.53
C ASP A 164 22.51 1.01 18.26
N ASN A 165 21.20 0.73 18.28
CA ASN A 165 20.20 1.49 19.03
C ASN A 165 19.93 0.93 20.44
N GLY A 166 20.70 -0.07 20.88
CA GLY A 166 20.68 -0.58 22.25
C GLY A 166 19.53 -1.51 22.61
N TYR A 167 18.71 -1.97 21.65
CA TYR A 167 17.67 -2.97 21.89
C TYR A 167 18.25 -4.37 22.13
N LEU A 168 19.37 -4.68 21.48
CA LEU A 168 20.07 -5.96 21.57
C LEU A 168 21.55 -5.72 21.94
N GLN A 169 22.23 -6.76 22.43
CA GLN A 169 23.66 -6.66 22.79
C GLN A 169 24.55 -7.59 21.96
N PHE A 170 23.99 -8.69 21.44
CA PHE A 170 24.77 -9.74 20.83
C PHE A 170 24.52 -9.80 19.34
N ASN A 171 25.61 -9.86 18.57
CA ASN A 171 25.55 -10.09 17.14
C ASN A 171 25.57 -11.61 16.88
N LYS A 172 24.43 -12.16 16.49
CA LYS A 172 24.19 -13.60 16.31
C LYS A 172 23.86 -13.96 14.85
N VAL A 173 23.46 -12.99 14.02
CA VAL A 173 23.21 -13.24 12.60
C VAL A 173 24.55 -13.35 11.86
N LEU A 174 24.81 -14.55 11.34
CA LEU A 174 26.08 -14.91 10.69
C LEU A 174 26.20 -14.43 9.24
N SER A 175 25.11 -13.97 8.63
CA SER A 175 25.11 -13.45 7.27
C SER A 175 26.02 -12.25 7.12
N THR A 176 26.69 -12.15 5.97
CA THR A 176 27.50 -10.98 5.59
C THR A 176 26.84 -10.31 4.40
N VAL A 177 26.51 -9.03 4.55
CA VAL A 177 25.88 -8.23 3.50
C VAL A 177 26.97 -7.85 2.47
N PRO A 178 26.75 -8.09 1.17
CA PRO A 178 27.67 -7.67 0.12
C PRO A 178 27.90 -6.15 0.13
N SER A 179 29.10 -5.69 -0.23
CA SER A 179 29.47 -4.27 -0.13
C SER A 179 28.68 -3.33 -1.05
N ASN A 180 28.06 -3.88 -2.09
CA ASN A 180 27.22 -3.14 -3.03
C ASN A 180 25.75 -3.07 -2.60
N ILE A 181 25.38 -3.65 -1.45
CA ILE A 181 24.02 -3.63 -0.91
C ILE A 181 24.01 -2.82 0.37
N HIS A 182 23.19 -1.77 0.39
CA HIS A 182 22.99 -0.87 1.53
C HIS A 182 21.51 -0.91 1.91
N ILE A 183 21.20 -1.46 3.09
CA ILE A 183 19.83 -1.49 3.62
C ILE A 183 19.78 -0.56 4.82
N ASN A 184 19.11 0.58 4.67
CA ASN A 184 18.96 1.57 5.72
C ASN A 184 17.63 1.32 6.46
N ILE A 185 17.70 1.04 7.76
CA ILE A 185 16.52 0.80 8.60
C ILE A 185 16.06 2.12 9.23
N HIS A 186 14.80 2.47 9.02
CA HIS A 186 14.15 3.67 9.58
C HIS A 186 12.94 3.26 10.41
N VAL A 187 13.01 3.45 11.73
CA VAL A 187 11.92 3.09 12.64
C VAL A 187 11.10 4.30 13.03
N CYS A 188 10.08 4.62 12.23
CA CYS A 188 9.25 5.82 12.39
C CYS A 188 7.94 5.76 11.58
N ASP A 189 7.09 6.79 11.71
CA ASP A 189 5.99 7.00 10.76
C ASP A 189 6.57 7.21 9.36
N ALA A 190 6.00 6.55 8.35
CA ALA A 190 6.37 6.84 6.97
C ALA A 190 6.08 8.30 6.59
N ARG A 191 5.08 8.96 7.20
CA ARG A 191 4.83 10.40 7.04
C ARG A 191 5.99 11.24 7.58
N ASP A 192 6.55 10.86 8.73
CA ASP A 192 7.67 11.58 9.34
C ASP A 192 8.96 11.35 8.53
N PHE A 193 9.21 10.12 8.08
CA PHE A 193 10.32 9.80 7.19
C PHE A 193 10.30 10.69 5.94
N ILE A 194 9.18 10.76 5.21
CA ILE A 194 9.12 11.58 3.99
C ILE A 194 9.17 13.10 4.24
N LYS A 195 8.85 13.55 5.47
CA LYS A 195 8.98 14.97 5.84
C LYS A 195 10.43 15.35 6.16
N ASN A 196 11.14 14.48 6.88
CA ASN A 196 12.35 14.86 7.60
C ASN A 196 13.62 14.16 7.08
N ASP A 197 13.52 12.90 6.68
CA ASP A 197 14.69 12.01 6.51
C ASP A 197 14.87 11.52 5.07
N ALA A 198 13.77 11.42 4.31
CA ALA A 198 13.82 11.06 2.91
C ALA A 198 14.66 12.07 2.13
N HIS A 199 15.58 11.54 1.34
CA HIS A 199 16.52 12.32 0.55
C HIS A 199 16.72 11.66 -0.81
N GLY A 200 17.45 12.31 -1.72
CA GLY A 200 17.73 11.78 -3.05
C GLY A 200 16.49 11.42 -3.86
N ARG A 201 16.64 10.50 -4.82
CA ARG A 201 15.57 10.02 -5.69
C ARG A 201 15.53 8.48 -5.70
N TYR A 202 14.32 7.94 -5.70
CA TYR A 202 14.04 6.50 -5.73
C TYR A 202 13.63 6.07 -7.13
N ASP A 203 14.15 4.94 -7.58
CA ASP A 203 13.77 4.25 -8.82
C ASP A 203 12.45 3.46 -8.66
N ALA A 204 12.13 3.04 -7.45
CA ALA A 204 10.85 2.41 -7.13
C ALA A 204 10.43 2.68 -5.68
N VAL A 205 9.11 2.71 -5.46
CA VAL A 205 8.51 2.72 -4.12
C VAL A 205 7.63 1.49 -3.98
N PHE A 206 7.95 0.63 -3.03
CA PHE A 206 7.07 -0.44 -2.58
C PHE A 206 6.22 0.10 -1.43
N LEU A 207 4.92 0.25 -1.69
CA LEU A 207 3.96 0.77 -0.72
C LEU A 207 3.07 -0.37 -0.25
N ASP A 208 3.40 -0.91 0.91
CA ASP A 208 2.76 -2.11 1.47
C ASP A 208 2.19 -1.95 2.90
N PRO A 209 1.46 -0.86 3.22
CA PRO A 209 0.79 -0.78 4.51
C PRO A 209 -0.45 -1.69 4.57
N TYR A 210 -1.04 -1.83 5.76
CA TYR A 210 -2.35 -2.46 5.90
C TYR A 210 -3.41 -1.81 5.00
N SER A 211 -4.58 -2.45 4.89
CA SER A 211 -5.59 -2.00 3.93
C SER A 211 -5.94 -0.51 4.12
N PRO A 212 -6.45 0.19 3.10
CA PRO A 212 -6.77 1.62 3.23
C PRO A 212 -7.79 1.96 4.32
N SER A 213 -8.60 0.99 4.74
CA SER A 213 -9.47 1.15 5.92
C SER A 213 -8.75 1.07 7.25
N LYS A 214 -7.52 0.55 7.30
CA LYS A 214 -6.72 0.34 8.52
C LYS A 214 -5.57 1.34 8.65
N SER A 215 -4.95 1.71 7.53
CA SER A 215 -3.86 2.69 7.48
C SER A 215 -4.12 3.79 6.44
N PRO A 216 -5.27 4.50 6.52
CA PRO A 216 -5.66 5.53 5.56
C PRO A 216 -4.63 6.66 5.41
N GLU A 217 -3.86 6.95 6.46
CA GLU A 217 -2.83 7.98 6.52
C GLU A 217 -1.71 7.79 5.47
N LEU A 218 -1.49 6.55 5.01
CA LEU A 218 -0.48 6.21 4.00
C LEU A 218 -1.07 6.12 2.58
N TYR A 219 -2.34 6.50 2.41
CA TYR A 219 -3.04 6.51 1.12
C TYR A 219 -3.73 7.85 0.82
N THR A 220 -3.28 8.93 1.44
CA THR A 220 -3.86 10.27 1.23
C THR A 220 -3.29 10.94 -0.02
N VAL A 221 -4.04 11.89 -0.57
CA VAL A 221 -3.56 12.75 -1.68
C VAL A 221 -2.26 13.43 -1.28
N ASP A 222 -2.20 13.93 -0.05
CA ASP A 222 -1.09 14.70 0.50
C ASP A 222 0.17 13.84 0.67
N PHE A 223 0.01 12.59 1.12
CA PHE A 223 1.11 11.64 1.24
C PHE A 223 1.72 11.33 -0.13
N PHE A 224 0.89 11.03 -1.12
CA PHE A 224 1.34 10.80 -2.49
C PHE A 224 1.96 12.04 -3.14
N ALA A 225 1.42 13.22 -2.87
CA ALA A 225 1.95 14.49 -3.35
C ALA A 225 3.33 14.79 -2.75
N LYS A 226 3.57 14.38 -1.50
CA LYS A 226 4.88 14.51 -0.85
C LYS A 226 5.90 13.51 -1.41
N ILE A 227 5.52 12.23 -1.58
CA ILE A 227 6.39 11.19 -2.18
C ILE A 227 6.92 11.60 -3.55
N LYS A 228 6.11 12.29 -4.36
CA LYS A 228 6.47 12.76 -5.71
C LYS A 228 7.80 13.54 -5.76
N GLN A 229 8.17 14.19 -4.65
CA GLN A 229 9.41 14.97 -4.53
C GLN A 229 10.67 14.10 -4.48
N PHE A 230 10.54 12.79 -4.30
CA PHE A 230 11.63 11.84 -4.16
C PHE A 230 11.66 10.80 -5.28
N LEU A 231 10.89 10.97 -6.36
CA LEU A 231 10.84 10.02 -7.46
C LEU A 231 11.71 10.47 -8.64
N GLU A 232 12.37 9.52 -9.29
CA GLU A 232 12.86 9.69 -10.67
C GLU A 232 11.69 9.75 -11.66
N GLU A 233 11.97 10.21 -12.88
CA GLU A 233 10.96 10.35 -13.94
C GLU A 233 10.26 9.02 -14.27
N TYR A 234 11.03 7.93 -14.31
CA TYR A 234 10.56 6.60 -14.70
C TYR A 234 10.23 5.70 -13.51
N SER A 235 10.13 6.27 -12.31
CA SER A 235 9.85 5.49 -11.11
C SER A 235 8.43 4.96 -11.09
N LEU A 236 8.28 3.80 -10.45
CA LEU A 236 7.00 3.20 -10.18
C LEU A 236 6.72 3.21 -8.67
N ILE A 237 5.51 3.63 -8.30
CA ILE A 237 4.90 3.29 -7.01
C ILE A 237 4.09 2.02 -7.24
N LEU A 238 4.36 0.98 -6.44
CA LEU A 238 3.70 -0.31 -6.54
C LEU A 238 2.99 -0.60 -5.23
N THR A 239 1.72 -0.98 -5.31
CA THR A 239 0.93 -1.36 -4.14
C THR A 239 -0.03 -2.49 -4.49
N TYR A 240 -0.29 -3.37 -3.52
CA TYR A 240 -1.18 -4.51 -3.71
C TYR A 240 -2.66 -4.13 -3.83
N THR A 241 -3.03 -2.91 -3.40
CA THR A 241 -4.43 -2.48 -3.33
C THR A 241 -4.93 -1.92 -4.66
N ALA A 242 -6.17 -2.29 -5.01
CA ALA A 242 -6.93 -1.72 -6.13
C ALA A 242 -8.07 -0.81 -5.65
N ALA A 243 -8.03 -0.36 -4.40
CA ALA A 243 -9.11 0.42 -3.81
C ALA A 243 -9.29 1.76 -4.53
N SER A 244 -10.54 2.06 -4.91
CA SER A 244 -10.93 3.32 -5.56
C SER A 244 -10.45 4.60 -4.85
N PRO A 245 -10.52 4.75 -3.50
CA PRO A 245 -10.03 5.97 -2.85
C PRO A 245 -8.52 6.15 -2.99
N VAL A 246 -7.75 5.06 -3.06
CA VAL A 246 -6.28 5.10 -3.24
C VAL A 246 -5.93 5.52 -4.67
N ARG A 247 -6.59 4.89 -5.66
CA ARG A 247 -6.41 5.27 -7.07
C ARG A 247 -6.83 6.72 -7.30
N SER A 248 -7.94 7.16 -6.70
CA SER A 248 -8.33 8.58 -6.72
C SER A 248 -7.27 9.48 -6.12
N ALA A 249 -6.71 9.12 -4.96
CA ALA A 249 -5.67 9.91 -4.31
C ALA A 249 -4.42 10.07 -5.19
N LEU A 250 -4.00 9.00 -5.86
CA LEU A 250 -2.89 9.02 -6.83
C LEU A 250 -3.21 9.90 -8.06
N VAL A 251 -4.42 9.82 -8.63
CA VAL A 251 -4.83 10.71 -9.75
C VAL A 251 -4.71 12.18 -9.35
N HIS A 252 -5.23 12.51 -8.17
CA HIS A 252 -5.25 13.87 -7.63
C HIS A 252 -3.87 14.37 -7.18
N ALA A 253 -2.97 13.48 -6.77
CA ALA A 253 -1.56 13.77 -6.56
C ALA A 253 -0.75 13.90 -7.88
N GLY A 254 -1.40 13.63 -9.02
CA GLY A 254 -0.84 13.84 -10.35
C GLY A 254 -0.05 12.67 -10.91
N TYR A 255 -0.42 11.43 -10.55
CA TYR A 255 0.15 10.20 -11.09
C TYR A 255 -0.72 9.61 -12.21
N HIS A 256 -0.06 9.02 -13.21
CA HIS A 256 -0.70 8.09 -14.14
C HIS A 256 -0.83 6.71 -13.50
N LEU A 257 -1.91 6.00 -13.82
CA LEU A 257 -2.28 4.75 -13.16
C LEU A 257 -2.49 3.61 -14.12
N GLY A 258 -2.08 2.43 -13.70
CA GLY A 258 -2.37 1.16 -14.36
C GLY A 258 -2.77 0.06 -13.40
N GLN A 259 -3.19 -1.04 -13.99
CA GLN A 259 -3.46 -2.27 -13.25
C GLN A 259 -2.13 -2.88 -12.80
N GLY A 260 -2.00 -3.09 -11.50
CA GLY A 260 -0.96 -3.95 -10.98
C GLY A 260 -1.28 -5.43 -11.21
N PRO A 261 -0.27 -6.30 -11.19
CA PRO A 261 -0.48 -7.73 -11.38
C PRO A 261 -1.42 -8.31 -10.32
N SER A 262 -2.15 -9.35 -10.71
CA SER A 262 -3.01 -10.12 -9.82
C SER A 262 -2.28 -11.31 -9.24
N PHE A 263 -2.34 -11.46 -7.93
CA PHE A 263 -1.93 -12.70 -7.25
C PHE A 263 -3.15 -13.31 -6.58
N HIS A 264 -3.56 -14.50 -7.04
CA HIS A 264 -4.71 -15.30 -6.62
C HIS A 264 -6.12 -14.68 -6.76
N ARG A 265 -6.39 -13.44 -6.33
CA ARG A 265 -7.75 -12.90 -6.32
C ARG A 265 -7.90 -11.48 -6.86
N SER A 266 -7.08 -10.52 -6.39
CA SER A 266 -7.21 -9.11 -6.77
C SER A 266 -5.93 -8.58 -7.38
N GLY A 267 -6.09 -7.75 -8.42
CA GLY A 267 -5.00 -6.92 -8.96
C GLY A 267 -4.61 -5.81 -7.99
N GLY A 268 -3.40 -5.29 -8.17
CA GLY A 268 -2.90 -4.11 -7.46
C GLY A 268 -3.05 -2.82 -8.25
N THR A 269 -2.23 -1.84 -7.91
CA THR A 269 -2.09 -0.57 -8.63
C THR A 269 -0.61 -0.30 -8.88
N ILE A 270 -0.31 0.11 -10.12
CA ILE A 270 0.98 0.69 -10.50
C ILE A 270 0.74 2.16 -10.80
N ALA A 271 1.58 3.04 -10.27
CA ALA A 271 1.50 4.47 -10.51
C ALA A 271 2.86 5.05 -10.90
N SER A 272 2.87 6.06 -11.77
CA SER A 272 4.08 6.75 -12.20
C SER A 272 3.81 8.21 -12.55
N LEU A 273 4.86 9.03 -12.52
CA LEU A 273 4.82 10.39 -13.05
C LEU A 273 4.84 10.41 -14.58
N ASN A 274 5.35 9.35 -15.19
CA ASN A 274 5.40 9.20 -16.63
C ASN A 274 4.34 8.17 -17.09
N LYS A 275 3.44 8.61 -17.98
CA LYS A 275 2.38 7.75 -18.54
C LYS A 275 2.93 6.55 -19.31
N ASP A 276 4.11 6.67 -19.91
CA ASP A 276 4.72 5.62 -20.73
C ASP A 276 5.19 4.43 -19.87
N MET A 277 5.31 4.62 -18.55
CA MET A 277 5.59 3.55 -17.60
C MET A 277 4.36 2.69 -17.28
N ILE A 278 3.18 3.10 -17.73
CA ILE A 278 1.93 2.37 -17.49
C ILE A 278 1.66 1.41 -18.65
N ALA A 279 2.04 0.15 -18.47
CA ALA A 279 1.85 -0.89 -19.48
C ALA A 279 0.38 -1.28 -19.69
N THR A 280 -0.39 -1.36 -18.60
CA THR A 280 -1.78 -1.83 -18.62
C THR A 280 -2.69 -0.76 -18.00
N PRO A 281 -3.51 -0.05 -18.79
CA PRO A 281 -4.44 0.95 -18.25
C PRO A 281 -5.53 0.29 -17.38
N LEU A 282 -6.21 1.10 -16.58
CA LEU A 282 -7.40 0.67 -15.85
C LEU A 282 -8.52 0.31 -16.83
N SER A 283 -9.47 -0.51 -16.38
CA SER A 283 -10.68 -0.72 -17.17
C SER A 283 -11.58 0.51 -17.07
N PHE A 284 -12.31 0.83 -18.13
CA PHE A 284 -13.30 1.91 -18.11
C PHE A 284 -14.35 1.74 -16.99
N SER A 285 -14.68 0.49 -16.63
CA SER A 285 -15.57 0.22 -15.49
C SER A 285 -14.97 0.68 -14.16
N ASP A 286 -13.65 0.52 -13.95
CA ASP A 286 -12.97 1.01 -12.75
C ASP A 286 -12.82 2.53 -12.77
N GLU A 287 -12.50 3.11 -13.93
CA GLU A 287 -12.41 4.57 -14.11
C GLU A 287 -13.74 5.25 -13.76
N LYS A 288 -14.88 4.71 -14.23
CA LYS A 288 -16.21 5.17 -13.82
C LYS A 288 -16.42 5.10 -12.30
N VAL A 289 -15.99 4.02 -11.65
CA VAL A 289 -16.15 3.87 -10.19
C VAL A 289 -15.28 4.89 -9.44
N ILE A 290 -14.07 5.17 -9.93
CA ILE A 290 -13.16 6.14 -9.31
C ILE A 290 -13.70 7.56 -9.47
N ALA A 291 -14.03 7.96 -10.70
CA ALA A 291 -14.45 9.31 -11.03
C ALA A 291 -15.86 9.66 -10.53
N LEU A 292 -16.81 8.73 -10.70
CA LEU A 292 -18.23 9.07 -10.65
C LEU A 292 -18.94 8.57 -9.39
N SER A 293 -18.22 8.03 -8.40
CA SER A 293 -18.81 7.41 -7.22
C SER A 293 -18.31 7.96 -5.89
N ASP A 294 -19.16 7.93 -4.87
CA ASP A 294 -18.75 8.28 -3.51
C ASP A 294 -17.66 7.36 -2.94
N VAL A 295 -17.48 6.13 -3.45
CA VAL A 295 -16.33 5.30 -3.03
C VAL A 295 -15.00 5.81 -3.57
N GLY A 296 -15.02 6.59 -4.65
CA GLY A 296 -13.86 7.25 -5.24
C GLY A 296 -13.35 8.47 -4.46
N VAL A 297 -14.09 8.95 -3.45
CA VAL A 297 -13.61 10.03 -2.57
C VAL A 297 -12.28 9.62 -1.93
N PRO A 298 -11.18 10.38 -2.13
CA PRO A 298 -9.88 10.01 -1.59
C PRO A 298 -9.78 10.26 -0.08
N TYR A 299 -8.71 9.74 0.53
CA TYR A 299 -8.29 10.16 1.87
C TYR A 299 -7.46 11.45 1.77
N ILE A 300 -7.53 12.29 2.81
CA ILE A 300 -6.88 13.60 2.88
C ILE A 300 -6.23 13.74 4.25
N ASP A 301 -4.99 14.22 4.32
CA ASP A 301 -4.16 14.48 5.52
C ASP A 301 -3.21 15.66 5.21
N PRO A 302 -3.70 16.92 5.24
CA PRO A 302 -3.00 18.06 4.63
C PRO A 302 -1.61 18.34 5.20
N GLU A 303 -1.43 18.13 6.50
CA GLU A 303 -0.17 18.39 7.22
C GLU A 303 0.61 17.11 7.54
N LEU A 304 0.16 15.95 7.02
CA LEU A 304 0.76 14.64 7.25
C LEU A 304 0.93 14.32 8.74
N ASN A 305 -0.09 14.62 9.53
CA ASN A 305 -0.09 14.46 10.98
C ASN A 305 -1.48 14.26 11.58
N ASP A 306 -2.54 14.19 10.77
CA ASP A 306 -3.87 13.88 11.28
C ASP A 306 -3.91 12.46 11.85
N ASP A 307 -4.71 12.26 12.90
CA ASP A 307 -4.98 10.94 13.43
C ASP A 307 -5.90 10.12 12.50
N TYR A 308 -5.94 8.80 12.74
CA TYR A 308 -6.72 7.85 11.96
C TYR A 308 -8.21 8.25 11.87
N ASP A 309 -8.84 8.60 12.98
CA ASP A 309 -10.28 8.88 13.03
C ASP A 309 -10.61 10.19 12.34
N THR A 310 -9.76 11.20 12.46
CA THR A 310 -9.90 12.46 11.73
C THR A 310 -9.93 12.20 10.22
N ILE A 311 -9.00 11.39 9.70
CA ILE A 311 -8.91 11.08 8.27
C ILE A 311 -10.15 10.28 7.81
N VAL A 312 -10.54 9.23 8.56
CA VAL A 312 -11.69 8.39 8.23
C VAL A 312 -13.00 9.19 8.28
N ASN A 313 -13.22 9.96 9.35
CA ASN A 313 -14.43 10.75 9.53
C ASN A 313 -14.54 11.86 8.48
N ARG A 314 -13.44 12.54 8.14
CA ARG A 314 -13.42 13.53 7.05
C ARG A 314 -13.88 12.92 5.73
N ARG A 315 -13.34 11.75 5.38
CA ARG A 315 -13.74 11.03 4.17
C ARG A 315 -15.22 10.62 4.25
N GLN A 316 -15.65 10.01 5.35
CA GLN A 316 -17.04 9.54 5.49
C GLN A 316 -18.05 10.68 5.42
N ASN A 317 -17.80 11.79 6.12
CA ASN A 317 -18.62 13.00 6.06
C ASN A 317 -18.70 13.58 4.64
N THR A 318 -17.59 13.54 3.90
CA THR A 318 -17.57 13.98 2.50
C THR A 318 -18.45 13.08 1.64
N ARG A 319 -18.28 11.76 1.77
CA ARG A 319 -19.08 10.76 1.03
C ARG A 319 -20.57 10.92 1.27
N GLU A 320 -20.98 11.10 2.52
CA GLU A 320 -22.39 11.28 2.87
C GLU A 320 -23.01 12.54 2.27
N LYS A 321 -22.25 13.65 2.22
CA LYS A 321 -22.72 14.92 1.65
C LYS A 321 -22.89 14.86 0.13
N ILE A 322 -22.00 14.17 -0.58
CA ILE A 322 -21.98 14.19 -2.05
C ILE A 322 -22.76 13.05 -2.70
N ARG A 323 -23.00 11.95 -1.97
CA ARG A 323 -23.64 10.74 -2.49
C ARG A 323 -25.05 11.03 -3.00
N GLY A 324 -25.28 10.75 -4.29
CA GLY A 324 -26.58 11.00 -4.91
C GLY A 324 -26.89 12.48 -5.11
N VAL A 325 -25.90 13.36 -4.93
CA VAL A 325 -26.03 14.80 -5.14
C VAL A 325 -25.07 15.24 -6.25
N SER A 326 -23.77 15.09 -6.02
CA SER A 326 -22.73 15.46 -7.01
C SER A 326 -21.93 14.27 -7.52
N VAL A 327 -22.17 13.06 -6.99
CA VAL A 327 -21.64 11.78 -7.51
C VAL A 327 -22.69 10.69 -7.40
N PHE A 328 -22.59 9.64 -8.21
CA PHE A 328 -23.50 8.49 -8.14
C PHE A 328 -23.24 7.67 -6.88
N PRO A 329 -24.29 7.18 -6.20
CA PRO A 329 -24.12 6.29 -5.05
C PRO A 329 -23.46 4.97 -5.47
N SER A 330 -22.53 4.47 -4.64
CA SER A 330 -21.89 3.17 -4.85
C SER A 330 -22.83 1.97 -4.60
N SER A 331 -24.02 2.23 -4.07
CA SER A 331 -25.07 1.24 -3.80
C SER A 331 -25.34 0.40 -5.04
N SER A 332 -25.48 -0.92 -4.84
CA SER A 332 -25.70 -1.88 -5.93
C SER A 332 -24.67 -1.81 -7.07
N LYS A 333 -23.47 -1.27 -6.81
CA LYS A 333 -22.42 -1.05 -7.82
C LYS A 333 -22.87 -0.19 -9.01
N LEU A 334 -23.80 0.75 -8.78
CA LEU A 334 -24.39 1.59 -9.83
C LEU A 334 -23.39 2.18 -10.85
N PRO A 335 -22.23 2.74 -10.46
CA PRO A 335 -21.27 3.31 -11.41
C PRO A 335 -20.75 2.31 -12.46
N ARG A 336 -20.85 0.99 -12.22
CA ARG A 336 -20.49 0.00 -13.22
C ARG A 336 -21.56 -0.14 -14.31
N TYR A 337 -22.82 0.15 -13.99
CA TYR A 337 -23.98 -0.02 -14.87
C TYR A 337 -24.39 1.25 -15.62
N ILE A 338 -23.99 2.45 -15.17
CA ILE A 338 -24.32 3.69 -15.88
C ILE A 338 -23.79 3.64 -17.33
N GLY A 339 -24.64 4.07 -18.25
CA GLY A 339 -24.42 4.03 -19.71
C GLY A 339 -24.76 2.70 -20.40
N LEU A 340 -25.15 1.66 -19.66
CA LEU A 340 -25.60 0.39 -20.26
C LEU A 340 -27.09 0.47 -20.64
N ASP A 341 -27.48 -0.30 -21.66
CA ASP A 341 -28.89 -0.54 -21.95
C ASP A 341 -29.56 -1.23 -20.75
N PRO A 342 -30.58 -0.62 -20.10
CA PRO A 342 -31.27 -1.24 -18.98
C PRO A 342 -31.82 -2.63 -19.31
N GLU A 343 -32.24 -2.88 -20.56
CA GLU A 343 -32.78 -4.19 -20.96
C GLU A 343 -31.70 -5.27 -21.02
N SER A 344 -30.41 -4.90 -21.02
CA SER A 344 -29.32 -5.88 -20.89
C SER A 344 -29.12 -6.40 -19.45
N ILE A 345 -29.83 -5.86 -18.46
CA ILE A 345 -29.77 -6.28 -17.06
C ILE A 345 -30.94 -7.23 -16.79
N GLU A 346 -30.65 -8.54 -16.81
CA GLU A 346 -31.67 -9.59 -16.62
C GLU A 346 -32.37 -9.53 -15.25
N ASP A 347 -31.65 -9.13 -14.20
CA ASP A 347 -32.23 -8.94 -12.87
C ASP A 347 -33.05 -7.65 -12.82
N VAL A 348 -34.36 -7.81 -13.01
CA VAL A 348 -35.36 -6.72 -12.98
C VAL A 348 -35.33 -5.95 -11.65
N ASN A 349 -35.08 -6.60 -10.51
CA ASN A 349 -35.03 -5.93 -9.22
C ASN A 349 -33.79 -5.04 -9.12
N LEU A 350 -32.64 -5.53 -9.57
CA LEU A 350 -31.42 -4.74 -9.66
C LEU A 350 -31.63 -3.55 -10.61
N ARG A 351 -32.15 -3.79 -11.81
CA ARG A 351 -32.45 -2.75 -12.80
C ARG A 351 -33.33 -1.64 -12.23
N ASN A 352 -34.42 -2.00 -11.56
CA ASN A 352 -35.33 -1.04 -10.94
C ASN A 352 -34.64 -0.22 -9.84
N LYS A 353 -33.78 -0.84 -9.02
CA LYS A 353 -32.98 -0.11 -8.01
C LYS A 353 -32.02 0.88 -8.66
N LEU A 354 -31.29 0.44 -9.69
CA LEU A 354 -30.33 1.26 -10.42
C LEU A 354 -30.99 2.49 -11.06
N ASN A 355 -32.11 2.29 -11.75
CA ASN A 355 -32.91 3.39 -12.31
C ASN A 355 -33.44 4.31 -11.20
N GLY A 356 -33.92 3.75 -10.09
CA GLY A 356 -34.39 4.55 -8.95
C GLY A 356 -33.32 5.47 -8.38
N TYR A 357 -32.06 5.02 -8.29
CA TYR A 357 -30.96 5.85 -7.81
C TYR A 357 -30.66 7.03 -8.73
N VAL A 358 -30.60 6.82 -10.05
CA VAL A 358 -30.31 7.92 -11.00
C VAL A 358 -31.52 8.83 -11.18
N MET A 359 -32.76 8.32 -11.07
CA MET A 359 -33.98 9.14 -11.03
C MET A 359 -34.01 10.09 -9.84
N ALA A 360 -33.53 9.66 -8.67
CA ALA A 360 -33.40 10.54 -7.51
C ALA A 360 -32.40 11.69 -7.74
N MET A 361 -31.44 11.51 -8.66
CA MET A 361 -30.50 12.54 -9.12
C MET A 361 -31.04 13.36 -10.30
N GLY A 362 -32.27 13.10 -10.75
CA GLY A 362 -32.92 13.81 -11.85
C GLY A 362 -32.65 13.25 -13.25
N PHE A 363 -32.11 12.03 -13.38
CA PHE A 363 -31.97 11.31 -14.66
C PHE A 363 -33.22 10.45 -14.99
N GLU A 364 -33.49 10.19 -16.26
CA GLU A 364 -34.62 9.35 -16.67
C GLU A 364 -34.35 7.85 -16.39
N SER A 365 -33.12 7.39 -16.59
CA SER A 365 -32.68 6.00 -16.43
C SER A 365 -31.15 5.92 -16.45
N ILE A 366 -30.58 4.74 -16.23
CA ILE A 366 -29.10 4.57 -16.27
C ILE A 366 -28.46 4.82 -17.64
N ASN A 367 -29.26 4.93 -18.71
CA ASN A 367 -28.85 5.29 -20.07
C ASN A 367 -29.44 6.63 -20.54
N ASP A 368 -29.80 7.53 -19.60
CA ASP A 368 -30.18 8.91 -19.94
C ASP A 368 -29.11 9.55 -20.85
N TYR A 369 -29.53 10.33 -21.85
CA TYR A 369 -28.61 10.95 -22.80
C TYR A 369 -27.56 11.84 -22.10
N ARG A 370 -27.90 12.47 -20.97
CA ARG A 370 -26.94 13.24 -20.16
C ARG A 370 -25.89 12.35 -19.50
N ILE A 371 -26.24 11.12 -19.13
CA ILE A 371 -25.25 10.13 -18.68
C ILE A 371 -24.32 9.77 -19.83
N HIS A 372 -24.83 9.62 -21.05
CA HIS A 372 -23.98 9.43 -22.22
C HIS A 372 -23.06 10.63 -22.47
N ASP A 373 -23.53 11.87 -22.26
CA ASP A 373 -22.68 13.07 -22.30
C ASP A 373 -21.59 13.05 -21.23
N ILE A 374 -21.86 12.48 -20.05
CA ILE A 374 -20.85 12.31 -18.99
C ILE A 374 -19.74 11.36 -19.47
N LEU A 375 -20.16 10.22 -20.04
CA LEU A 375 -19.27 9.14 -20.46
C LEU A 375 -18.58 9.39 -21.81
N ASN A 376 -18.93 10.48 -22.51
CA ASN A 376 -18.36 10.83 -23.80
C ASN A 376 -16.98 11.49 -23.62
N ILE A 377 -15.96 10.65 -23.54
CA ILE A 377 -14.55 11.04 -23.42
C ILE A 377 -13.72 10.36 -24.51
N ASP A 378 -12.55 10.90 -24.85
CA ASP A 378 -11.63 10.27 -25.80
C ASP A 378 -11.05 8.97 -25.20
N PRO A 379 -11.31 7.80 -25.81
CA PRO A 379 -10.84 6.51 -25.29
C PRO A 379 -9.32 6.33 -25.38
N ASN A 380 -8.60 7.21 -26.08
CA ASN A 380 -7.14 7.16 -26.18
C ASN A 380 -6.43 7.90 -25.03
N LEU A 381 -7.18 8.60 -24.17
CA LEU A 381 -6.62 9.25 -23.00
C LEU A 381 -6.09 8.22 -22.01
N SER A 382 -5.05 8.60 -21.24
CA SER A 382 -4.60 7.77 -20.13
C SER A 382 -5.69 7.63 -19.07
N SER A 383 -5.65 6.57 -18.24
CA SER A 383 -6.66 6.37 -17.19
C SER A 383 -6.82 7.57 -16.26
N ARG A 384 -5.73 8.29 -15.95
CA ARG A 384 -5.76 9.53 -15.17
C ARG A 384 -6.60 10.61 -15.86
N GLU A 385 -6.33 10.84 -17.14
CA GLU A 385 -7.02 11.86 -17.94
C GLU A 385 -8.50 11.49 -18.16
N GLN A 386 -8.80 10.20 -18.34
CA GLN A 386 -10.18 9.72 -18.41
C GLN A 386 -10.94 9.98 -17.10
N ILE A 387 -10.34 9.67 -15.95
CA ILE A 387 -10.95 9.92 -14.63
C ILE A 387 -11.26 11.41 -14.44
N LEU A 388 -10.28 12.30 -14.71
CA LEU A 388 -10.47 13.74 -14.56
C LEU A 388 -11.53 14.29 -15.54
N ALA A 389 -11.56 13.81 -16.79
CA ALA A 389 -12.57 14.21 -17.77
C ALA A 389 -13.99 13.75 -17.37
N LEU A 390 -14.12 12.55 -16.80
CA LEU A 390 -15.39 12.05 -16.27
C LEU A 390 -15.90 12.91 -15.10
N GLU A 391 -15.01 13.28 -14.18
CA GLU A 391 -15.33 14.19 -13.06
C GLU A 391 -15.80 15.56 -13.58
N GLU A 392 -15.04 16.17 -14.50
CA GLU A 392 -15.39 17.47 -15.10
C GLU A 392 -16.74 17.42 -15.82
N ASN A 393 -16.96 16.38 -16.63
CA ASN A 393 -18.22 16.19 -17.34
C ASN A 393 -19.42 16.01 -16.38
N LEU A 394 -19.24 15.25 -15.30
CA LEU A 394 -20.28 15.05 -14.29
C LEU A 394 -20.65 16.38 -13.63
N HIS A 395 -19.66 17.16 -13.21
CA HIS A 395 -19.89 18.50 -12.66
C HIS A 395 -20.66 19.38 -13.64
N ARG A 396 -20.22 19.46 -14.90
CA ARG A 396 -20.90 20.24 -15.95
C ARG A 396 -22.36 19.84 -16.17
N VAL A 397 -22.68 18.54 -16.08
CA VAL A 397 -24.04 18.02 -16.31
C VAL A 397 -24.96 18.25 -15.12
N LEU A 398 -24.44 18.20 -13.88
CA LEU A 398 -25.23 18.39 -12.67
C LEU A 398 -25.43 19.86 -12.27
N GLY A 399 -24.60 20.77 -12.79
CA GLY A 399 -24.71 22.22 -12.54
C GLY A 399 -23.76 22.68 -11.45
#